data_AF-A0A7W1D9Z5-F1
#
_entry.id   AF-A0A7W1D9Z5-F1
#
_cell.length_a   1.000
_cell.length_b   1.000
_cell.length_c   1.000
_cell.angle_alpha   90.00
_cell.angle_beta   90.00
_cell.angle_gamma   90.00
#
_symmetry.space_group_name_H-M   'P 1'
#
loop_
_entity.id
_entity.type
_entity.pdbx_description
1 polymer ?
#
loop_
_entity_poly.entity_id
_entity_poly.type
_entity_poly.pdbx_seq_one_letter_code
_entity_poly.pdbx_strand_id
1 'polypeptide(L)'
;MIKQKENKEKVIKSRKNRVALFVVIICTIVAISALAILMRTQFSTHATTTVTTASEKIERVAIAIEGMSCSGCANGIQAMLRRTEGVASADVSYERKEAIVEYNAERTTREKLVEVVNNMGYKASVKD
;
A
#
# COMPACT_ATOMS: atom_id res chain seq x y z
N MET A 1 36.32 -51.31 -40.95
CA MET A 1 36.62 -50.25 -39.95
C MET A 1 35.78 -48.96 -40.13
N ILE A 2 34.60 -49.01 -40.77
CA ILE A 2 33.81 -47.80 -41.13
C ILE A 2 32.68 -47.52 -40.11
N LYS A 3 32.06 -48.55 -39.52
CA LYS A 3 30.96 -48.41 -38.53
C LYS A 3 31.33 -47.66 -37.24
N GLN A 4 32.61 -47.67 -36.84
CA GLN A 4 33.05 -47.02 -35.59
C GLN A 4 33.24 -45.49 -35.72
N LYS A 5 33.45 -44.96 -36.94
CA LYS A 5 33.53 -43.49 -37.15
C LYS A 5 32.14 -42.85 -37.14
N GLU A 6 31.16 -43.49 -37.77
CA GLU A 6 29.78 -42.98 -37.87
C GLU A 6 29.09 -42.90 -36.50
N ASN A 7 29.37 -43.86 -35.60
CA ASN A 7 28.80 -43.87 -34.25
C ASN A 7 29.37 -42.75 -33.36
N LYS A 8 30.66 -42.41 -33.49
CA LYS A 8 31.29 -41.31 -32.74
C LYS A 8 30.75 -39.94 -33.17
N GLU A 9 30.50 -39.75 -34.47
CA GLU A 9 29.93 -38.51 -35.00
C GLU A 9 28.48 -38.30 -34.53
N LYS A 10 27.65 -39.35 -34.50
CA LYS A 10 26.28 -39.31 -33.96
C LYS A 10 26.26 -38.98 -32.46
N VAL A 11 27.19 -39.53 -31.67
CA VAL A 11 27.29 -39.24 -30.23
C VAL A 11 27.70 -37.78 -29.97
N ILE A 12 28.64 -37.23 -30.74
CA ILE A 12 29.07 -35.81 -30.60
C ILE A 12 27.94 -34.85 -31.02
N LYS A 13 27.23 -35.15 -32.11
CA LYS A 13 26.08 -34.33 -32.59
C LYS A 13 24.92 -34.35 -31.60
N SER A 14 24.66 -35.52 -30.98
CA SER A 14 23.63 -35.68 -29.94
C SER A 14 23.97 -34.93 -28.63
N ARG A 15 25.24 -34.93 -28.20
CA ARG A 15 25.70 -34.16 -27.04
C ARG A 15 25.62 -32.65 -27.27
N LYS A 16 25.95 -32.17 -28.48
CA LYS A 16 25.80 -30.75 -28.86
C LYS A 16 24.34 -30.30 -28.87
N ASN A 17 23.41 -31.12 -29.35
CA ASN A 17 21.96 -30.83 -29.29
C ASN A 17 21.41 -30.84 -27.85
N ARG A 18 21.90 -31.72 -26.97
CA ARG A 18 21.48 -31.72 -25.55
C ARG A 18 22.00 -30.49 -24.81
N VAL A 19 23.28 -30.14 -24.98
CA VAL A 19 23.86 -28.92 -24.37
C VAL A 19 23.18 -27.66 -24.89
N ALA A 20 22.90 -27.57 -26.19
CA ALA A 20 22.14 -26.46 -26.77
C ALA A 20 20.72 -26.38 -26.21
N LEU A 21 20.04 -27.52 -25.99
CA LEU A 21 18.71 -27.56 -25.39
C LEU A 21 18.72 -27.05 -23.93
N PHE A 22 19.72 -27.42 -23.12
CA PHE A 22 19.86 -26.90 -21.75
C PHE A 22 20.18 -25.40 -21.71
N VAL A 23 21.03 -24.90 -22.62
CA VAL A 23 21.36 -23.47 -22.71
C VAL A 23 20.15 -22.64 -23.15
N VAL A 24 19.33 -23.14 -24.07
CA VAL A 24 18.09 -22.46 -24.49
C VAL A 24 17.08 -22.43 -23.35
N ILE A 25 16.92 -23.52 -22.58
CA ILE A 25 16.03 -23.56 -21.41
C ILE A 25 16.51 -22.59 -20.32
N ILE A 26 17.81 -22.50 -20.07
CA ILE A 26 18.37 -21.53 -19.11
C ILE A 26 18.16 -20.09 -19.61
N CYS A 27 18.41 -19.81 -20.90
CA CYS A 27 18.16 -18.48 -21.47
C CYS A 27 16.69 -18.08 -21.46
N THR A 28 15.76 -19.02 -21.70
CA THR A 28 14.31 -18.71 -21.63
C THR A 28 13.86 -18.51 -20.19
N ILE A 29 14.40 -19.24 -19.20
CA ILE A 29 14.13 -19.01 -17.77
C ILE A 29 14.66 -17.63 -17.33
N VAL A 30 15.85 -17.22 -17.79
CA VAL A 30 16.42 -15.88 -17.53
C VAL A 30 15.61 -14.77 -18.23
N ALA A 31 15.09 -15.03 -19.43
CA ALA A 31 14.22 -14.09 -20.13
C ALA A 31 12.82 -13.95 -19.47
N ILE A 32 12.26 -15.05 -18.97
CA ILE A 32 10.96 -15.04 -18.26
C ILE A 32 11.09 -14.36 -16.88
N SER A 33 12.21 -14.55 -16.18
CA SER A 33 12.46 -13.83 -14.92
C SER A 33 12.71 -12.33 -15.12
N ALA A 34 13.34 -11.92 -16.22
CA ALA A 34 13.43 -10.50 -16.60
C ALA A 34 12.06 -9.88 -16.94
N LEU A 35 11.14 -10.64 -17.54
CA LEU A 35 9.78 -10.17 -17.83
C LEU A 35 8.93 -9.98 -16.56
N ALA A 36 9.13 -10.81 -15.54
CA ALA A 36 8.47 -10.68 -14.24
C ALA A 36 8.98 -9.50 -13.40
N ILE A 37 10.18 -8.98 -13.67
CA ILE A 37 10.74 -7.79 -13.01
C ILE A 37 10.18 -6.51 -13.64
N LEU A 38 9.81 -6.52 -14.92
CA LEU A 38 9.12 -5.40 -15.58
C LEU A 38 7.64 -5.29 -15.18
N MET A 39 7.01 -6.36 -14.68
CA MET A 39 5.61 -6.35 -14.21
C MET A 39 5.45 -5.98 -12.72
N ARG A 40 6.54 -5.70 -11.98
CA ARG A 40 6.48 -5.28 -10.56
C ARG A 40 6.44 -3.76 -10.34
N THR A 41 6.30 -2.96 -11.39
CA THR A 41 6.24 -1.49 -11.31
C THR A 41 4.82 -0.91 -11.36
N GLN A 42 3.77 -1.74 -11.46
CA GLN A 42 2.37 -1.27 -11.59
C GLN A 42 1.49 -1.57 -10.35
N PHE A 43 2.04 -1.59 -9.13
CA PHE A 43 1.21 -1.66 -7.92
C PHE A 43 1.85 -1.04 -6.68
N SER A 44 2.36 0.20 -6.77
CA SER A 44 2.45 1.10 -5.60
C SER A 44 2.79 2.52 -6.04
N THR A 45 1.85 3.20 -6.68
CA THR A 45 1.73 4.66 -6.71
C THR A 45 0.47 4.99 -7.51
N HIS A 46 -0.71 4.78 -6.90
CA HIS A 46 -1.78 5.72 -7.20
C HIS A 46 -1.32 7.06 -6.65
N ALA A 47 -0.88 7.91 -7.57
CA ALA A 47 -0.62 9.31 -7.33
C ALA A 47 -1.85 9.93 -6.66
N THR A 48 -1.74 10.25 -5.37
CA THR A 48 -2.59 11.25 -4.72
C THR A 48 -1.74 12.46 -4.48
N THR A 49 -1.55 13.30 -5.49
CA THR A 49 -1.15 14.71 -5.30
C THR A 49 -1.52 15.51 -6.56
N THR A 50 -2.60 16.29 -6.41
CA THR A 50 -2.88 17.61 -7.00
C THR A 50 -3.25 17.64 -8.49
N VAL A 51 -4.30 18.34 -8.95
CA VAL A 51 -4.85 19.62 -8.47
C VAL A 51 -6.35 19.68 -8.79
N THR A 52 -7.20 19.80 -7.77
CA THR A 52 -8.56 20.35 -7.95
C THR A 52 -8.46 21.85 -7.79
N THR A 53 -8.59 22.56 -8.89
CA THR A 53 -9.02 23.96 -8.91
C THR A 53 -10.44 24.03 -8.36
N ALA A 54 -10.59 24.46 -7.10
CA ALA A 54 -11.68 25.28 -6.53
C ALA A 54 -11.74 25.06 -4.99
N SER A 55 -11.27 26.06 -4.24
CA SER A 55 -11.64 26.37 -2.84
C SER A 55 -12.20 25.21 -2.00
N GLU A 56 -11.39 24.22 -1.65
CA GLU A 56 -11.82 23.16 -0.74
C GLU A 56 -11.88 23.74 0.69
N LYS A 57 -13.08 23.76 1.30
CA LYS A 57 -13.30 24.34 2.64
C LYS A 57 -12.75 23.42 3.72
N ILE A 58 -11.44 23.41 3.87
CA ILE A 58 -10.75 22.66 4.93
C ILE A 58 -10.91 23.41 6.24
N GLU A 59 -11.52 22.72 7.21
CA GLU A 59 -11.64 23.15 8.60
C GLU A 59 -10.78 22.29 9.50
N ARG A 60 -10.43 22.84 10.66
CA ARG A 60 -9.73 22.14 11.72
C ARG A 60 -10.62 22.04 12.94
N VAL A 61 -10.71 20.85 13.52
CA VAL A 61 -11.43 20.63 14.77
C VAL A 61 -10.55 19.87 15.76
N ALA A 62 -10.66 20.27 17.02
CA ALA A 62 -10.14 19.53 18.16
C ALA A 62 -11.27 18.67 18.74
N ILE A 63 -10.99 17.39 18.98
CA ILE A 63 -11.95 16.45 19.56
C ILE A 63 -11.33 15.92 20.85
N ALA A 64 -11.98 16.17 21.98
CA ALA A 64 -11.61 15.55 23.25
C ALA A 64 -12.08 14.10 23.25
N ILE A 65 -11.24 13.17 23.73
CA ILE A 65 -11.53 11.74 23.75
C ILE A 65 -11.24 11.16 25.13
N GLU A 66 -12.25 10.59 25.76
CA GLU A 66 -12.14 9.88 27.03
C GLU A 66 -12.04 8.36 26.81
N GLY A 67 -11.43 7.67 27.78
CA GLY A 67 -11.27 6.21 27.74
C GLY A 67 -10.05 5.71 26.96
N MET A 68 -9.27 6.59 26.32
CA MET A 68 -7.94 6.23 25.84
C MET A 68 -7.00 5.97 27.02
N SER A 69 -6.31 4.83 27.02
CA SER A 69 -5.40 4.40 28.10
C SER A 69 -3.97 4.12 27.62
N CYS A 70 -3.71 4.11 26.31
CA CYS A 70 -2.38 3.90 25.76
C CYS A 70 -2.20 4.54 24.36
N SER A 71 -0.94 4.64 23.93
CA SER A 71 -0.57 5.10 22.57
C SER A 71 -1.12 4.19 21.46
N GLY A 72 -1.30 2.89 21.73
CA GLY A 72 -1.92 1.95 20.80
C GLY A 72 -3.39 2.30 20.49
N CYS A 73 -4.17 2.69 21.50
CA CYS A 73 -5.54 3.16 21.33
C CYS A 73 -5.58 4.43 20.48
N ALA A 74 -4.69 5.40 20.76
CA ALA A 74 -4.58 6.64 19.99
C ALA A 74 -4.27 6.36 18.51
N ASN A 75 -3.32 5.47 18.23
CA ASN A 75 -2.98 5.06 16.86
C ASN A 75 -4.17 4.41 16.13
N GLY A 76 -4.93 3.56 16.84
CA GLY A 76 -6.14 2.93 16.28
C GLY A 76 -7.20 3.96 15.89
N ILE A 77 -7.47 4.92 16.77
CA ILE A 77 -8.41 6.02 16.50
C ILE A 77 -7.92 6.89 15.34
N GLN A 78 -6.63 7.25 15.33
CA GLN A 78 -6.02 8.02 14.25
C GLN A 78 -6.17 7.31 12.90
N ALA A 79 -5.91 6.01 12.85
CA ALA A 79 -6.05 5.23 11.62
C ALA A 79 -7.50 5.22 11.11
N MET A 80 -8.49 5.16 12.00
CA MET A 80 -9.90 5.20 11.63
C MET A 80 -10.34 6.58 11.15
N LEU A 81 -9.92 7.65 11.82
CA LEU A 81 -10.20 9.02 11.39
C LEU A 81 -9.60 9.30 10.00
N ARG A 82 -8.37 8.88 9.72
CA ARG A 82 -7.75 9.04 8.39
C ARG A 82 -8.44 8.25 7.27
N ARG A 83 -9.19 7.20 7.62
CA ARG A 83 -10.00 6.42 6.66
C ARG A 83 -11.40 7.01 6.46
N THR A 84 -11.79 7.97 7.28
CA THR A 84 -13.10 8.61 7.17
C THR A 84 -13.10 9.54 5.97
N GLU A 85 -14.17 9.48 5.18
CA GLU A 85 -14.32 10.33 4.00
C GLU A 85 -14.30 11.82 4.39
N GLY A 86 -13.60 12.63 3.59
CA GLY A 86 -13.48 14.06 3.83
C GLY A 86 -12.41 14.44 4.85
N VAL A 87 -11.73 13.50 5.50
CA VAL A 87 -10.58 13.80 6.38
C VAL A 87 -9.32 13.99 5.54
N ALA A 88 -8.69 15.14 5.67
CA ALA A 88 -7.40 15.45 5.04
C ALA A 88 -6.23 15.01 5.92
N SER A 89 -6.31 15.29 7.22
CA SER A 89 -5.28 14.88 8.19
C SER A 89 -5.90 14.61 9.57
N ALA A 90 -5.28 13.73 10.35
CA ALA A 90 -5.67 13.47 11.73
C ALA A 90 -4.43 13.11 12.56
N ASP A 91 -4.29 13.76 13.70
CA ASP A 91 -3.26 13.54 14.71
C ASP A 91 -3.94 13.28 16.05
N VAL A 92 -3.61 12.19 16.72
CA VAL A 92 -4.23 11.82 18.00
C VAL A 92 -3.17 11.72 19.08
N SER A 93 -3.36 12.46 20.17
CA SER A 93 -2.47 12.45 21.32
C SER A 93 -3.16 11.81 22.52
N TYR A 94 -2.61 10.68 22.97
CA TYR A 94 -2.99 10.06 24.24
C TYR A 94 -2.71 10.98 25.44
N GLU A 95 -1.56 11.68 25.43
CA GLU A 95 -1.16 12.58 26.51
C GLU A 95 -2.11 13.77 26.67
N ARG A 96 -2.54 14.36 25.55
CA ARG A 96 -3.50 15.49 25.55
C ARG A 96 -4.96 15.03 25.59
N LYS A 97 -5.23 13.72 25.50
CA LYS A 97 -6.57 13.13 25.37
C LYS A 97 -7.39 13.78 24.26
N GLU A 98 -6.75 14.02 23.12
CA GLU A 98 -7.27 14.90 22.08
C GLU A 98 -6.87 14.41 20.70
N ALA A 99 -7.78 14.56 19.74
CA ALA A 99 -7.54 14.39 18.32
C ALA A 99 -7.68 15.72 17.60
N ILE A 100 -6.68 16.09 16.81
CA ILE A 100 -6.71 17.23 15.91
C ILE A 100 -6.98 16.70 14.51
N VAL A 101 -8.09 17.12 13.91
CA VAL A 101 -8.53 16.63 12.59
C VAL A 101 -8.71 17.82 11.66
N GLU A 102 -8.10 17.72 10.48
CA GLU A 102 -8.37 18.62 9.35
C GLU A 102 -9.27 17.89 8.36
N TYR A 103 -10.41 18.51 8.04
CA TYR A 103 -11.45 17.88 7.24
C TYR A 103 -12.09 18.88 6.28
N ASN A 104 -12.60 18.39 5.16
CA ASN A 104 -13.41 19.16 4.24
C ASN A 104 -14.85 19.26 4.80
N ALA A 105 -15.27 20.49 5.14
CA ALA A 105 -16.58 20.80 5.71
C ALA A 105 -17.76 20.56 4.74
N GLU A 106 -17.50 20.37 3.45
CA GLU A 106 -18.51 20.00 2.46
C GLU A 106 -18.73 18.48 2.39
N ARG A 107 -17.76 17.68 2.88
CA ARG A 107 -17.78 16.21 2.80
C ARG A 107 -18.05 15.53 4.13
N THR A 108 -17.70 16.16 5.23
CA THR A 108 -17.92 15.63 6.58
C THR A 108 -18.13 16.77 7.57
N THR A 109 -18.61 16.45 8.77
CA THR A 109 -18.86 17.42 9.83
C THR A 109 -18.15 17.02 11.12
N ARG A 110 -17.92 17.99 12.00
CA ARG A 110 -17.35 17.76 13.33
C ARG A 110 -18.13 16.69 14.13
N GLU A 111 -19.46 16.68 14.02
CA GLU A 111 -20.32 15.71 14.68
C GLU A 111 -20.11 14.31 14.12
N LYS A 112 -19.91 14.19 12.80
CA LYS A 112 -19.66 12.90 12.17
C LYS A 112 -18.32 12.32 12.60
N LEU A 113 -17.30 13.17 12.72
CA LEU A 113 -15.99 12.76 13.24
C LEU A 113 -16.07 12.27 14.68
N VAL A 114 -16.84 12.96 15.53
CA VAL A 114 -17.13 12.51 16.90
C VAL A 114 -17.87 11.17 16.91
N GLU A 115 -18.87 11.00 16.04
CA GLU A 115 -19.63 9.74 15.92
C GLU A 115 -18.73 8.57 15.54
N VAL A 116 -17.77 8.76 14.62
CA VAL A 116 -16.79 7.72 14.25
C VAL A 116 -16.00 7.25 15.48
N VAL A 117 -15.54 8.18 16.32
CA VAL A 117 -14.81 7.85 17.55
C VAL A 117 -15.73 7.17 18.58
N ASN A 118 -16.96 7.64 18.72
CA ASN A 118 -17.95 7.04 19.61
C ASN A 118 -18.30 5.60 19.20
N ASN A 119 -18.41 5.32 17.91
CA ASN A 119 -18.68 3.99 17.37
C ASN A 119 -17.52 3.00 17.62
N MET A 120 -16.32 3.49 17.92
CA MET A 120 -15.19 2.67 18.38
C MET A 120 -15.26 2.32 19.88
N GLY A 121 -16.26 2.81 20.61
CA GLY A 121 -16.46 2.56 22.04
C GLY A 121 -15.79 3.58 22.96
N TYR A 122 -15.31 4.70 22.42
CA TYR A 122 -14.77 5.81 23.21
C TYR A 122 -15.85 6.87 23.43
N LYS A 123 -15.63 7.80 24.38
CA LYS A 123 -16.48 8.99 24.48
C LYS A 123 -15.74 10.17 23.88
N ALA A 124 -16.32 10.80 22.86
CA ALA A 124 -15.74 11.94 22.18
C ALA A 124 -16.68 13.14 22.16
N SER A 125 -16.09 14.33 22.19
CA SER A 125 -16.80 15.61 22.06
C SER A 125 -15.92 16.64 21.33
N VAL A 126 -16.55 17.58 20.65
CA VAL A 126 -15.84 18.73 20.06
C VAL A 126 -15.29 19.58 21.20
N LYS A 127 -14.02 19.97 21.09
CA LYS A 127 -13.32 20.86 22.01
C LYS A 127 -13.27 22.24 21.35
N ASP A 128 -14.02 23.19 21.92
CA ASP A 128 -14.10 24.58 21.46
C ASP A 128 -12.78 25.35 21.68
#